data_AF-A0A971L3F9-F1
#
_entry.id   AF-A0A971L3F9-F1
#
_cell.length_a   1.000
_cell.length_b   1.000
_cell.length_c   1.000
_cell.angle_alpha   90.00
_cell.angle_beta   90.00
_cell.angle_gamma   90.00
#
_symmetry.space_group_name_H-M   'P 1'
#
loop_
_entity.id
_entity.type
_entity.pdbx_description
1 polymer ?
#
loop_
_entity_poly.entity_id
_entity_poly.type
_entity_poly.pdbx_seq_one_letter_code
_entity_poly.pdbx_strand_id
1 'polypeptide(L)'
;IGSQADADIIVFGGIGLIFDDYHFFRKTFEDAGVSARTVMFVHQGSDPIVEALLVPDMALAVAERYAVTEGKRVLVLLTDMTAYADALKEVGISMEHVPSNRGYIGDLYSQLARRYEKACDYKGAGSVTILSVTTMPGNDVTHPVPDNTGYITEGQFYLNNGVIDPFGSLSRLKQHVIGKVTREDHSQIMNTMIRFYAAAQDAQQKQSMSFDLSEFDERVLKFGDLFHERFMEISISMPLEEALDLGWQTLAECFKEEELLMRQNLIDKYFPRQTATENV
;
A
#
# COMPACT_ATOMS: atom_id res chain seq x y z
N ILE A 1 2.03 -9.96 0.38
CA ILE A 1 0.58 -9.60 0.29
C ILE A 1 -0.29 -10.80 -0.03
N GLY A 2 -0.22 -11.40 -1.23
CA GLY A 2 -1.10 -12.53 -1.59
C GLY A 2 -0.99 -13.76 -0.66
N SER A 3 0.18 -14.06 -0.12
CA SER A 3 0.38 -15.15 0.84
C SER A 3 -0.31 -14.94 2.20
N GLN A 4 -0.46 -13.69 2.63
CA GLN A 4 -0.88 -13.33 3.99
C GLN A 4 -2.28 -12.71 4.05
N ALA A 5 -2.89 -12.41 2.90
CA ALA A 5 -4.20 -11.83 2.85
C ALA A 5 -5.26 -12.82 3.37
N ASP A 6 -6.13 -12.33 4.26
CA ASP A 6 -7.35 -13.02 4.66
C ASP A 6 -8.45 -12.84 3.59
N ALA A 7 -8.19 -13.44 2.43
CA ALA A 7 -9.12 -13.49 1.30
C ALA A 7 -9.44 -14.95 0.95
N ASP A 8 -10.69 -15.20 0.55
CA ASP A 8 -11.13 -16.55 0.20
C ASP A 8 -10.58 -16.95 -1.18
N ILE A 9 -10.45 -15.98 -2.09
CA ILE A 9 -9.90 -16.14 -3.44
C ILE A 9 -8.94 -14.99 -3.73
N ILE A 10 -7.84 -15.31 -4.39
CA ILE A 10 -6.88 -14.33 -4.93
C ILE A 10 -6.96 -14.39 -6.44
N VAL A 11 -7.10 -13.23 -7.09
CA VAL A 11 -7.01 -13.11 -8.55
C VAL A 11 -5.82 -12.24 -8.88
N PHE A 12 -4.86 -12.79 -9.60
CA PHE A 12 -3.65 -12.09 -10.02
C PHE A 12 -3.74 -11.77 -11.52
N GLY A 13 -3.58 -10.50 -11.88
CA GLY A 13 -3.47 -10.01 -13.26
C GLY A 13 -2.08 -9.44 -13.51
N GLY A 14 -1.21 -10.21 -14.14
CA GLY A 14 0.13 -9.82 -14.57
C GLY A 14 0.12 -9.28 -16.00
N ILE A 15 0.65 -8.08 -16.21
CA ILE A 15 0.58 -7.35 -17.48
C ILE A 15 1.98 -6.92 -17.88
N GLY A 16 2.47 -7.50 -18.98
CA GLY A 16 3.79 -7.17 -19.52
C GLY A 16 4.94 -7.72 -18.68
N LEU A 17 4.70 -8.83 -17.96
CA LEU A 17 5.70 -9.43 -17.10
C LEU A 17 6.83 -10.07 -17.93
N ILE A 18 8.06 -9.93 -17.46
CA ILE A 18 9.15 -10.80 -17.93
C ILE A 18 8.96 -12.20 -17.35
N PHE A 19 9.49 -13.21 -18.04
CA PHE A 19 9.33 -14.61 -17.63
C PHE A 19 9.85 -14.86 -16.21
N ASP A 20 10.96 -14.23 -15.83
CA ASP A 20 11.54 -14.37 -14.50
C ASP A 20 10.61 -13.84 -13.41
N ASP A 21 9.96 -12.69 -13.63
CA ASP A 21 8.98 -12.12 -12.69
C ASP A 21 7.74 -13.01 -12.59
N TYR A 22 7.21 -13.48 -13.72
CA TYR A 22 6.11 -14.43 -13.73
C TYR A 22 6.45 -15.70 -12.94
N HIS A 23 7.62 -16.28 -13.19
CA HIS A 23 8.09 -17.47 -12.51
C HIS A 23 8.26 -17.20 -11.00
N PHE A 24 8.80 -16.05 -10.63
CA PHE A 24 8.92 -15.60 -9.24
C PHE A 24 7.54 -15.53 -8.54
N PHE A 25 6.55 -14.86 -9.15
CA PHE A 25 5.21 -14.77 -8.56
C PHE A 25 4.54 -16.12 -8.42
N ARG A 26 4.60 -16.95 -9.47
CA ARG A 26 4.03 -18.29 -9.45
C ARG A 26 4.65 -19.14 -8.34
N LYS A 27 5.98 -19.18 -8.27
CA LYS A 27 6.70 -19.93 -7.24
C LYS A 27 6.38 -19.42 -5.84
N THR A 28 6.32 -18.10 -5.66
CA THR A 28 5.95 -17.50 -4.37
C THR A 28 4.54 -17.93 -3.92
N PHE A 29 3.57 -18.00 -4.83
CA PHE A 29 2.22 -18.48 -4.51
C PHE A 29 2.15 -19.98 -4.25
N GLU A 30 2.97 -20.78 -4.93
CA GLU A 30 3.12 -22.22 -4.68
C GLU A 30 3.76 -22.47 -3.31
N ASP A 31 4.91 -21.86 -3.03
CA ASP A 31 5.67 -21.99 -1.78
C ASP A 31 4.86 -21.51 -0.56
N ALA A 32 4.03 -20.47 -0.73
CA ALA A 32 3.13 -19.99 0.31
C ALA A 32 1.85 -20.84 0.50
N GLY A 33 1.64 -21.88 -0.32
CA GLY A 33 0.47 -22.76 -0.23
C GLY A 33 -0.86 -22.10 -0.62
N VAL A 34 -0.83 -20.91 -1.22
CA VAL A 34 -2.05 -20.18 -1.63
C VAL A 34 -2.50 -20.50 -3.05
N SER A 35 -1.68 -21.22 -3.83
CA SER A 35 -1.96 -21.58 -5.23
C SER A 35 -3.36 -22.20 -5.44
N ALA A 36 -3.83 -23.04 -4.50
CA ALA A 36 -5.15 -23.68 -4.60
C ALA A 36 -6.35 -22.72 -4.61
N ARG A 37 -6.18 -21.49 -4.10
CA ARG A 37 -7.20 -20.43 -4.09
C ARG A 37 -6.84 -19.23 -4.97
N THR A 38 -5.83 -19.38 -5.84
CA THR A 38 -5.33 -18.29 -6.69
C THR A 38 -5.68 -18.57 -8.16
N VAL A 39 -6.24 -17.56 -8.84
CA VAL A 39 -6.42 -17.56 -10.29
C VAL A 39 -5.45 -16.55 -10.89
N MET A 40 -4.61 -16.96 -11.83
CA MET A 40 -3.62 -16.09 -12.47
C MET A 40 -3.96 -15.86 -13.94
N PHE A 41 -4.08 -14.59 -14.34
CA PHE A 41 -4.08 -14.13 -15.72
C PHE A 41 -2.75 -13.42 -15.97
N VAL A 42 -1.94 -13.93 -16.89
CA VAL A 42 -0.60 -13.41 -17.14
C VAL A 42 -0.42 -13.13 -18.61
N HIS A 43 -0.04 -11.89 -18.91
CA HIS A 43 0.47 -11.44 -20.20
C HIS A 43 1.98 -11.18 -20.05
N GLN A 44 2.78 -11.87 -20.83
CA GLN A 44 4.24 -11.70 -20.87
C GLN A 44 4.64 -10.63 -21.88
N GLY A 45 5.84 -10.05 -21.74
CA GLY A 45 6.35 -9.05 -22.69
C GLY A 45 6.52 -9.57 -24.13
N SER A 46 6.51 -10.88 -24.35
CA SER A 46 6.53 -11.50 -25.68
C SER A 46 5.16 -11.66 -26.33
N ASP A 47 4.09 -11.51 -25.55
CA ASP A 47 2.72 -11.79 -25.99
C ASP A 47 2.15 -10.60 -26.80
N PRO A 48 1.11 -10.80 -27.62
CA PRO A 48 0.50 -9.72 -28.37
C PRO A 48 -0.10 -8.65 -27.46
N ILE A 49 0.23 -7.38 -27.71
CA ILE A 49 -0.16 -6.25 -26.86
C ILE A 49 -1.67 -6.09 -26.65
N VAL A 50 -2.48 -6.59 -27.59
CA VAL A 50 -3.95 -6.59 -27.46
C VAL A 50 -4.41 -7.47 -26.30
N GLU A 51 -3.71 -8.57 -26.01
CA GLU A 51 -4.02 -9.46 -24.88
C GLU A 51 -3.77 -8.77 -23.53
N ALA A 52 -2.78 -7.87 -23.45
CA ALA A 52 -2.52 -7.05 -22.26
C ALA A 52 -3.77 -6.26 -21.81
N LEU A 53 -4.57 -5.79 -22.76
CA LEU A 53 -5.78 -5.02 -22.48
C LEU A 53 -6.90 -5.88 -21.88
N LEU A 54 -6.89 -7.19 -22.16
CA LEU A 54 -7.90 -8.13 -21.71
C LEU A 54 -7.65 -8.62 -20.28
N VAL A 55 -6.38 -8.66 -19.85
CA VAL A 55 -5.99 -9.22 -18.54
C VAL A 55 -6.77 -8.60 -17.37
N PRO A 56 -6.84 -7.26 -17.19
CA PRO A 56 -7.61 -6.67 -16.09
C PRO A 56 -9.10 -7.01 -16.17
N ASP A 57 -9.67 -7.00 -17.37
CA ASP A 57 -11.10 -7.24 -17.56
C ASP A 57 -11.48 -8.68 -17.22
N MET A 58 -10.65 -9.64 -17.62
CA MET A 58 -10.82 -11.05 -17.29
C MET A 58 -10.62 -11.31 -15.79
N ALA A 59 -9.58 -10.72 -15.19
CA ALA A 59 -9.32 -10.83 -13.76
C ALA A 59 -10.52 -10.30 -12.94
N LEU A 60 -11.02 -9.11 -13.28
CA LEU A 60 -12.14 -8.50 -12.59
C LEU A 60 -13.46 -9.25 -12.81
N ALA A 61 -13.71 -9.77 -14.02
CA ALA A 61 -14.91 -10.57 -14.29
C ALA A 61 -14.93 -11.87 -13.45
N VAL A 62 -13.79 -12.53 -13.29
CA VAL A 62 -13.67 -13.69 -12.40
C VAL A 62 -13.86 -13.30 -10.94
N ALA A 63 -13.29 -12.17 -10.51
CA ALA A 63 -13.44 -11.67 -9.15
C ALA A 63 -14.90 -11.35 -8.81
N GLU A 64 -15.59 -10.61 -9.68
CA GLU A 64 -17.01 -10.28 -9.53
C GLU A 64 -17.87 -11.54 -9.46
N ARG A 65 -17.58 -12.55 -10.28
CA ARG A 65 -18.31 -13.82 -10.24
C ARG A 65 -18.20 -14.48 -8.86
N TYR A 66 -16.99 -14.61 -8.32
CA TYR A 66 -16.78 -15.21 -7.00
C TYR A 66 -17.43 -14.38 -5.88
N ALA A 67 -17.32 -13.06 -5.94
CA ALA A 67 -17.91 -12.18 -4.93
C ALA A 67 -19.45 -12.20 -4.97
N VAL A 68 -20.05 -12.03 -6.14
CA VAL A 68 -21.52 -11.89 -6.27
C VAL A 68 -22.23 -13.24 -6.22
N THR A 69 -21.69 -14.27 -6.86
CA THR A 69 -22.38 -15.57 -6.99
C THR A 69 -22.10 -16.48 -5.81
N GLU A 70 -20.87 -16.48 -5.30
CA GLU A 70 -20.43 -17.40 -4.25
C GLU A 70 -20.25 -16.73 -2.89
N GLY A 71 -20.48 -15.40 -2.80
CA GLY A 71 -20.40 -14.68 -1.54
C GLY A 71 -18.99 -14.55 -0.97
N LYS A 72 -17.95 -14.69 -1.80
CA LYS A 72 -16.55 -14.77 -1.34
C LYS A 72 -15.88 -13.40 -1.23
N ARG A 73 -14.92 -13.27 -0.31
CA ARG A 73 -13.99 -12.13 -0.24
C ARG A 73 -12.85 -12.36 -1.23
N VAL A 74 -12.78 -11.51 -2.25
CA VAL A 74 -11.80 -11.65 -3.34
C VAL A 74 -10.79 -10.52 -3.28
N LEU A 75 -9.51 -10.88 -3.29
CA LEU A 75 -8.41 -9.93 -3.46
C LEU A 75 -7.89 -10.00 -4.89
N VAL A 76 -7.99 -8.89 -5.62
CA VAL A 76 -7.46 -8.75 -6.97
C VAL A 76 -6.14 -7.99 -6.92
N LEU A 77 -5.08 -8.60 -7.42
CA LEU A 77 -3.76 -8.03 -7.54
C LEU A 77 -3.48 -7.73 -9.01
N LEU A 78 -3.30 -6.46 -9.37
CA LEU A 78 -2.99 -6.05 -10.74
C LEU A 78 -1.58 -5.45 -10.82
N THR A 79 -0.73 -5.98 -11.69
CA THR A 79 0.63 -5.48 -11.89
C THR A 79 1.06 -5.68 -13.34
N ASP A 80 1.51 -4.68 -14.10
CA ASP A 80 1.55 -3.24 -13.81
C ASP A 80 0.50 -2.49 -14.63
N MET A 81 -0.23 -1.57 -13.99
CA MET A 81 -1.20 -0.71 -14.65
C MET A 81 -0.56 0.33 -15.58
N THR A 82 0.73 0.63 -15.42
CA THR A 82 1.51 1.40 -16.40
C THR A 82 1.71 0.61 -17.70
N ALA A 83 2.05 -0.68 -17.62
CA ALA A 83 2.14 -1.53 -18.80
C ALA A 83 0.79 -1.67 -19.53
N TYR A 84 -0.31 -1.73 -18.77
CA TYR A 84 -1.67 -1.64 -19.35
C TYR A 84 -1.90 -0.32 -20.09
N ALA A 85 -1.55 0.82 -19.47
CA ALA A 85 -1.75 2.13 -20.08
C ALA A 85 -0.88 2.33 -21.33
N ASP A 86 0.34 1.78 -21.34
CA ASP A 86 1.24 1.80 -22.50
C ASP A 86 0.69 0.93 -23.63
N ALA A 87 0.19 -0.27 -23.32
CA ALA A 87 -0.51 -1.11 -24.28
C ALA A 87 -1.72 -0.40 -24.90
N LEU A 88 -2.50 0.28 -24.06
CA LEU A 88 -3.68 1.02 -24.50
C LEU A 88 -3.30 2.18 -25.43
N LYS A 89 -2.19 2.86 -25.13
CA LYS A 89 -1.61 3.91 -25.97
C LYS A 89 -1.15 3.36 -27.32
N GLU A 90 -0.40 2.26 -27.35
CA GLU A 90 0.09 1.67 -28.60
C GLU A 90 -1.05 1.21 -29.52
N VAL A 91 -2.07 0.55 -28.95
CA VAL A 91 -3.27 0.16 -29.70
C VAL A 91 -4.02 1.39 -30.21
N GLY A 92 -4.18 2.42 -29.39
CA GLY A 92 -4.83 3.68 -29.79
C GLY A 92 -4.11 4.38 -30.95
N ILE A 93 -2.78 4.47 -30.89
CA ILE A 93 -1.96 5.04 -31.97
C ILE A 93 -2.10 4.21 -33.25
N SER A 94 -2.09 2.88 -33.14
CA SER A 94 -2.27 1.97 -34.29
C SER A 94 -3.64 2.13 -34.95
N MET A 95 -4.64 2.55 -34.19
CA MET A 95 -6.00 2.85 -34.65
C MET A 95 -6.18 4.32 -35.06
N GLU A 96 -5.10 5.11 -35.16
CA GLU A 96 -5.11 6.53 -35.53
C GLU A 96 -5.95 7.43 -34.60
N HIS A 97 -6.09 7.05 -33.32
CA HIS A 97 -6.72 7.92 -32.32
C HIS A 97 -5.84 9.14 -32.03
N VAL A 98 -6.50 10.29 -31.82
CA VAL A 98 -5.81 11.54 -31.46
C VAL A 98 -5.23 11.40 -30.04
N PRO A 99 -3.90 11.52 -29.87
CA PRO A 99 -3.29 11.48 -28.55
C PRO A 99 -3.63 12.74 -27.75
N SER A 100 -3.66 12.59 -26.44
CA SER A 100 -3.85 13.68 -25.48
C SER A 100 -2.54 13.92 -24.71
N ASN A 101 -2.60 13.94 -23.38
CA ASN A 101 -1.46 14.22 -22.52
C ASN A 101 -0.35 13.15 -22.64
N ARG A 102 0.89 13.58 -22.87
CA ARG A 102 2.11 12.74 -23.05
C ARG A 102 1.95 11.54 -24.00
N GLY A 103 1.05 11.66 -24.98
CA GLY A 103 0.82 10.61 -25.98
C GLY A 103 -0.14 9.51 -25.57
N TYR A 104 -0.74 9.56 -24.36
CA TYR A 104 -1.82 8.64 -23.97
C TYR A 104 -3.15 9.05 -24.63
N ILE A 105 -4.07 8.09 -24.72
CA ILE A 105 -5.40 8.35 -25.28
C ILE A 105 -6.27 9.19 -24.34
N GLY A 106 -7.15 10.01 -24.90
CA GLY A 106 -7.96 10.98 -24.15
C GLY A 106 -8.95 10.37 -23.15
N ASP A 107 -9.32 9.09 -23.31
CA ASP A 107 -10.21 8.35 -22.42
C ASP A 107 -9.47 7.46 -21.41
N LEU A 108 -8.15 7.61 -21.23
CA LEU A 108 -7.36 6.84 -20.26
C LEU A 108 -8.01 6.84 -18.86
N TYR A 109 -8.48 8.00 -18.39
CA TYR A 109 -9.20 8.12 -17.12
C TYR A 109 -10.40 7.17 -17.06
N SER A 110 -11.26 7.21 -18.07
CA SER A 110 -12.46 6.37 -18.13
C SER A 110 -12.13 4.88 -18.23
N GLN A 111 -11.05 4.53 -18.92
CA GLN A 111 -10.58 3.15 -19.04
C GLN A 111 -10.08 2.61 -17.69
N LEU A 112 -9.31 3.40 -16.94
CA LEU A 112 -8.87 3.04 -15.59
C LEU A 112 -10.05 3.00 -14.61
N ALA A 113 -10.94 4.00 -14.67
CA ALA A 113 -12.10 4.10 -13.78
C ALA A 113 -13.02 2.89 -13.91
N ARG A 114 -13.33 2.46 -15.14
CA ARG A 114 -14.15 1.26 -15.38
C ARG A 114 -13.62 -0.01 -14.69
N ARG A 115 -12.31 -0.07 -14.39
CA ARG A 115 -11.66 -1.21 -13.73
C ARG A 115 -11.60 -1.01 -12.22
N TYR A 116 -11.10 0.14 -11.76
CA TYR A 116 -10.96 0.40 -10.32
C TYR A 116 -12.31 0.50 -9.60
N GLU A 117 -13.35 1.05 -10.24
CA GLU A 117 -14.70 1.19 -9.67
C GLU A 117 -15.43 -0.15 -9.46
N LYS A 118 -14.85 -1.27 -9.91
CA LYS A 118 -15.36 -2.61 -9.60
C LYS A 118 -15.01 -3.09 -8.19
N ALA A 119 -14.12 -2.39 -7.48
CA ALA A 119 -13.82 -2.68 -6.08
C ALA A 119 -15.00 -2.23 -5.20
N CYS A 120 -15.80 -3.17 -4.70
CA CYS A 120 -16.86 -2.85 -3.76
C CYS A 120 -17.23 -4.03 -2.85
N ASP A 121 -17.95 -3.70 -1.78
CA ASP A 121 -18.65 -4.66 -0.93
C ASP A 121 -20.08 -4.85 -1.43
N TYR A 122 -20.42 -6.06 -1.88
CA TYR A 122 -21.72 -6.36 -2.45
C TYR A 122 -22.70 -6.74 -1.34
N LYS A 123 -23.71 -5.90 -1.14
CA LYS A 123 -24.71 -6.08 -0.08
C LYS A 123 -25.39 -7.46 -0.16
N GLY A 124 -25.16 -8.29 0.86
CA GLY A 124 -25.74 -9.64 0.95
C GLY A 124 -24.99 -10.71 0.15
N ALA A 125 -23.82 -10.40 -0.40
CA ALA A 125 -22.92 -11.30 -1.08
C ALA A 125 -21.48 -11.13 -0.54
N GLY A 126 -20.47 -11.22 -1.40
CA GLY A 126 -19.05 -11.07 -1.04
C GLY A 126 -18.50 -9.68 -1.35
N SER A 127 -17.17 -9.57 -1.42
CA SER A 127 -16.48 -8.30 -1.67
C SER A 127 -15.33 -8.46 -2.66
N VAL A 128 -15.04 -7.39 -3.39
CA VAL A 128 -13.88 -7.29 -4.28
C VAL A 128 -12.99 -6.17 -3.78
N THR A 129 -11.76 -6.51 -3.40
CA THR A 129 -10.70 -5.56 -3.05
C THR A 129 -9.67 -5.57 -4.17
N ILE A 130 -9.34 -4.40 -4.72
CA ILE A 130 -8.30 -4.26 -5.76
C ILE A 130 -7.06 -3.62 -5.13
N LEU A 131 -5.92 -4.27 -5.32
CA LEU A 131 -4.60 -3.68 -5.10
C LEU A 131 -3.85 -3.68 -6.42
N SER A 132 -3.67 -2.50 -6.99
CA SER A 132 -2.94 -2.30 -8.23
C SER A 132 -1.57 -1.69 -7.98
N VAL A 133 -0.60 -2.10 -8.79
CA VAL A 133 0.73 -1.50 -8.86
C VAL A 133 0.79 -0.62 -10.11
N THR A 134 1.33 0.58 -9.94
CA THR A 134 1.59 1.54 -11.02
C THR A 134 3.03 2.02 -10.89
N THR A 135 3.89 1.70 -11.86
CA THR A 135 5.25 2.25 -11.89
C THR A 135 5.24 3.68 -12.42
N MET A 136 5.93 4.59 -11.73
CA MET A 136 6.07 5.99 -12.14
C MET A 136 7.30 6.18 -13.02
N PRO A 137 7.15 6.52 -14.32
CA PRO A 137 8.30 6.77 -15.18
C PRO A 137 9.10 7.98 -14.67
N GLY A 138 10.40 7.78 -14.42
CA GLY A 138 11.29 8.83 -13.93
C GLY A 138 10.93 9.37 -12.54
N ASN A 139 10.16 8.61 -11.73
CA ASN A 139 9.66 9.04 -10.43
C ASN A 139 8.77 10.31 -10.48
N ASP A 140 8.07 10.51 -11.60
CA ASP A 140 7.21 11.68 -11.82
C ASP A 140 5.74 11.37 -11.45
N VAL A 141 5.29 11.93 -10.32
CA VAL A 141 3.90 11.82 -9.84
C VAL A 141 2.88 12.50 -10.75
N THR A 142 3.31 13.46 -11.58
CA THR A 142 2.44 14.17 -12.53
C THR A 142 2.27 13.42 -13.86
N HIS A 143 2.86 12.23 -13.96
CA HIS A 143 2.69 11.37 -15.11
C HIS A 143 1.21 10.93 -15.24
N PRO A 144 0.62 10.88 -16.45
CA PRO A 144 -0.83 10.65 -16.61
C PRO A 144 -1.36 9.37 -15.94
N VAL A 145 -0.55 8.31 -15.88
CA VAL A 145 -0.98 7.03 -15.28
C VAL A 145 -1.14 7.11 -13.75
N PRO A 146 -0.11 7.47 -12.96
CA PRO A 146 -0.25 7.63 -11.51
C PRO A 146 -1.23 8.76 -11.15
N ASP A 147 -1.23 9.87 -11.89
CA ASP A 147 -2.15 10.99 -11.65
C ASP A 147 -3.61 10.55 -11.76
N ASN A 148 -4.02 9.96 -12.89
CA ASN A 148 -5.38 9.44 -13.06
C ASN A 148 -5.71 8.33 -12.04
N THR A 149 -4.76 7.44 -11.75
CA THR A 149 -4.97 6.38 -10.75
C THR A 149 -5.25 6.98 -9.36
N GLY A 150 -4.52 8.01 -8.95
CA GLY A 150 -4.72 8.69 -7.66
C GLY A 150 -6.03 9.47 -7.55
N TYR A 151 -6.59 9.94 -8.68
CA TYR A 151 -7.92 10.56 -8.71
C TYR A 151 -9.07 9.56 -8.53
N ILE A 152 -8.87 8.32 -8.95
CA ILE A 152 -9.92 7.28 -8.94
C ILE A 152 -9.86 6.44 -7.66
N THR A 153 -8.66 6.08 -7.22
CA THR A 153 -8.47 5.11 -6.13
C THR A 153 -8.61 5.76 -4.74
N GLU A 154 -9.01 4.95 -3.76
CA GLU A 154 -9.28 5.39 -2.38
C GLU A 154 -8.00 5.56 -1.51
N GLY A 155 -6.87 5.82 -2.15
CA GLY A 155 -5.57 5.92 -1.51
C GLY A 155 -4.45 5.31 -2.33
N GLN A 156 -3.24 5.49 -1.85
CA GLN A 156 -2.03 5.03 -2.51
C GLN A 156 -0.93 4.79 -1.47
N PHE A 157 -0.02 3.87 -1.79
CA PHE A 157 1.21 3.65 -1.04
C PHE A 157 2.39 3.95 -1.95
N TYR A 158 3.16 4.97 -1.62
CA TYR A 158 4.39 5.29 -2.33
C TYR A 158 5.53 4.45 -1.77
N LEU A 159 6.28 3.85 -2.69
CA LEU A 159 7.43 3.01 -2.36
C LEU A 159 8.68 3.65 -2.94
N ASN A 160 9.65 3.93 -2.08
CA ASN A 160 10.98 4.40 -2.44
C ASN A 160 11.99 3.34 -2.00
N ASN A 161 12.62 2.64 -2.94
CA ASN A 161 13.63 1.60 -2.67
C ASN A 161 13.17 0.52 -1.67
N GLY A 162 11.90 0.08 -1.76
CA GLY A 162 11.33 -0.93 -0.85
C GLY A 162 10.88 -0.40 0.51
N VAL A 163 10.96 0.91 0.73
CA VAL A 163 10.48 1.61 1.92
C VAL A 163 9.21 2.39 1.59
N ILE A 164 8.21 2.32 2.46
CA ILE A 164 6.99 3.11 2.33
C ILE A 164 7.29 4.58 2.65
N ASP A 165 6.81 5.51 1.84
CA ASP A 165 6.80 6.94 2.21
C ASP A 165 5.48 7.27 2.93
N PRO A 166 5.50 7.60 4.23
CA PRO A 166 4.29 7.77 5.00
C PRO A 166 3.58 9.11 4.72
N PHE A 167 4.28 10.10 4.15
CA PHE A 167 3.73 11.42 3.87
C PHE A 167 3.04 11.48 2.50
N GLY A 168 3.58 10.76 1.52
CA GLY A 168 2.90 10.58 0.23
C GLY A 168 1.74 9.58 0.31
N SER A 169 1.83 8.60 1.21
CA SER A 169 0.87 7.50 1.29
C SER A 169 -0.39 7.86 2.06
N LEU A 170 -1.53 7.36 1.60
CA LEU A 170 -2.83 7.61 2.20
C LEU A 170 -3.76 6.42 2.00
N SER A 171 -4.57 6.12 3.01
CA SER A 171 -5.80 5.34 2.86
C SER A 171 -6.96 6.22 3.30
N ARG A 172 -7.90 6.50 2.39
CA ARG A 172 -9.08 7.35 2.67
C ARG A 172 -10.08 6.62 3.55
N LEU A 173 -10.19 5.30 3.38
CA LEU A 173 -11.14 4.46 4.12
C LEU A 173 -10.70 4.11 5.55
N LYS A 174 -9.45 4.43 5.95
CA LYS A 174 -8.92 4.05 7.27
C LYS A 174 -9.81 4.49 8.44
N GLN A 175 -10.45 5.66 8.32
CA GLN A 175 -11.31 6.22 9.38
C GLN A 175 -12.53 5.33 9.71
N HIS A 176 -12.95 4.48 8.78
CA HIS A 176 -14.04 3.54 9.00
C HIS A 176 -13.64 2.31 9.81
N VAL A 177 -12.33 2.02 9.89
CA VAL A 177 -11.78 0.76 10.45
C VAL A 177 -11.04 1.00 11.77
N ILE A 178 -10.27 2.09 11.88
CA ILE A 178 -9.49 2.42 13.07
C ILE A 178 -10.38 2.59 14.31
N GLY A 179 -10.00 1.98 15.43
CA GLY A 179 -10.75 2.05 16.69
C GLY A 179 -12.06 1.27 16.76
N LYS A 180 -12.58 0.76 15.63
CA LYS A 180 -13.82 -0.05 15.59
C LYS A 180 -13.54 -1.54 15.39
N VAL A 181 -12.76 -1.85 14.35
CA VAL A 181 -12.38 -3.23 13.98
C VAL A 181 -11.02 -3.58 14.58
N THR A 182 -10.18 -2.57 14.78
CA THR A 182 -8.82 -2.71 15.30
C THR A 182 -8.81 -2.47 16.81
N ARG A 183 -7.92 -1.60 17.31
CA ARG A 183 -7.82 -1.25 18.73
C ARG A 183 -8.11 0.24 18.95
N GLU A 184 -8.63 0.56 20.13
CA GLU A 184 -9.12 1.90 20.53
C GLU A 184 -8.06 3.03 20.49
N ASP A 185 -6.78 2.68 20.56
CA ASP A 185 -5.62 3.57 20.55
C ASP A 185 -5.04 3.83 19.15
N HIS A 186 -5.40 3.02 18.17
CA HIS A 186 -4.81 3.02 16.81
C HIS A 186 -4.76 4.41 16.17
N SER A 187 -5.83 5.20 16.26
CA SER A 187 -5.84 6.55 15.67
C SER A 187 -4.82 7.48 16.34
N GLN A 188 -4.72 7.44 17.68
CA GLN A 188 -3.83 8.35 18.41
C GLN A 188 -2.37 7.96 18.25
N ILE A 189 -2.05 6.67 18.31
CA ILE A 189 -0.69 6.20 18.12
C ILE A 189 -0.18 6.52 16.72
N MET A 190 -0.98 6.24 15.67
CA MET A 190 -0.64 6.58 14.29
C MET A 190 -0.35 8.08 14.12
N ASN A 191 -1.25 8.95 14.59
CA ASN A 191 -1.09 10.40 14.45
C ASN A 191 0.15 10.92 15.18
N THR A 192 0.42 10.40 16.38
CA THR A 192 1.59 10.82 17.17
C THR A 192 2.89 10.32 16.57
N MET A 193 2.95 9.08 16.08
CA MET A 193 4.14 8.54 15.41
C MET A 193 4.47 9.35 14.15
N ILE A 194 3.47 9.66 13.31
CA ILE A 194 3.68 10.51 12.13
C ILE A 194 4.14 11.93 12.51
N ARG A 195 3.58 12.52 13.58
CA ARG A 195 4.01 13.83 14.08
C ARG A 195 5.49 13.83 14.50
N PHE A 196 5.92 12.82 15.26
CA PHE A 196 7.33 12.73 15.67
C PHE A 196 8.25 12.37 14.50
N TYR A 197 7.77 11.59 13.53
CA TYR A 197 8.53 11.32 12.32
C TYR A 197 8.74 12.59 11.47
N ALA A 198 7.72 13.45 11.36
CA ALA A 198 7.88 14.77 10.72
C ALA A 198 8.92 15.63 11.44
N ALA A 199 8.86 15.67 12.78
CA ALA A 199 9.87 16.37 13.58
C ALA A 199 11.28 15.79 13.41
N ALA A 200 11.40 14.47 13.21
CA ALA A 200 12.66 13.80 12.92
C ALA A 200 13.24 14.24 11.56
N GLN A 201 12.40 14.37 10.52
CA GLN A 201 12.85 14.88 9.22
C GLN A 201 13.31 16.35 9.31
N ASP A 202 12.58 17.19 10.05
CA ASP A 202 12.99 18.58 10.30
C ASP A 202 14.34 18.64 11.04
N ALA A 203 14.52 17.80 12.06
CA ALA A 203 15.77 17.69 12.81
C ALA A 203 16.93 17.18 11.94
N GLN A 204 16.67 16.22 11.04
CA GLN A 204 17.67 15.70 10.10
C GLN A 204 18.11 16.78 9.11
N GLN A 205 17.16 17.61 8.64
CA GLN A 205 17.48 18.76 7.80
C GLN A 205 18.36 19.77 8.56
N LYS A 206 18.01 20.12 9.80
CA LYS A 206 18.85 20.99 10.65
C LYS A 206 20.27 20.44 10.81
N GLN A 207 20.39 19.13 11.08
CA GLN A 207 21.67 18.45 11.23
C GLN A 207 22.50 18.53 9.94
N SER A 208 21.90 18.29 8.78
CA SER A 208 22.59 18.39 7.48
C SER A 208 23.10 19.81 7.17
N MET A 209 22.40 20.82 7.69
CA MET A 209 22.79 22.23 7.58
C MET A 209 23.78 22.66 8.68
N SER A 210 24.23 21.72 9.52
CA SER A 210 25.16 21.95 10.64
C SER A 210 24.66 22.95 11.69
N PHE A 211 23.35 22.99 11.93
CA PHE A 211 22.78 23.70 13.08
C PHE A 211 22.92 22.87 14.37
N ASP A 212 22.96 23.56 15.50
CA ASP A 212 22.94 22.92 16.82
C ASP A 212 21.59 22.21 17.05
N LEU A 213 21.67 20.97 17.53
CA LEU A 213 20.51 20.15 17.86
C LEU A 213 20.14 20.31 19.34
N SER A 214 18.85 20.42 19.63
CA SER A 214 18.36 20.35 21.00
C SER A 214 18.30 18.89 21.48
N GLU A 215 18.22 18.68 22.81
CA GLU A 215 17.97 17.34 23.38
C GLU A 215 16.66 16.71 22.86
N PHE A 216 15.67 17.53 22.46
CA PHE A 216 14.47 17.03 21.81
C PHE A 216 14.74 16.59 20.37
N ASP A 217 15.52 17.37 19.61
CA ASP A 217 15.92 17.02 18.23
C ASP A 217 16.68 15.68 18.20
N GLU A 218 17.60 15.44 19.14
CA GLU A 218 18.32 14.16 19.25
C GLU A 218 17.37 12.97 19.53
N ARG A 219 16.35 13.17 20.38
CA ARG A 219 15.36 12.12 20.69
C ARG A 219 14.43 11.83 19.53
N VAL A 220 14.00 12.85 18.77
CA VAL A 220 13.17 12.62 17.56
C VAL A 220 13.99 11.99 16.44
N LEU A 221 15.29 12.31 16.30
CA LEU A 221 16.17 11.63 15.35
C LEU A 221 16.27 10.13 15.68
N LYS A 222 16.55 9.79 16.95
CA LYS A 222 16.53 8.40 17.42
C LYS A 222 15.19 7.72 17.13
N PHE A 223 14.06 8.41 17.39
CA PHE A 223 12.75 7.89 17.05
C PHE A 223 12.59 7.65 15.55
N GLY A 224 13.05 8.58 14.70
CA GLY A 224 12.98 8.47 13.25
C GLY A 224 13.72 7.24 12.72
N ASP A 225 14.91 6.97 13.23
CA ASP A 225 15.70 5.78 12.86
C ASP A 225 14.99 4.49 13.27
N LEU A 226 14.52 4.41 14.52
CA LEU A 226 13.75 3.25 15.00
C LEU A 226 12.44 3.07 14.24
N PHE A 227 11.74 4.16 13.91
CA PHE A 227 10.51 4.10 13.14
C PHE A 227 10.75 3.54 11.75
N HIS A 228 11.83 3.98 11.09
CA HIS A 228 12.23 3.48 9.78
C HIS A 228 12.55 1.98 9.84
N GLU A 229 13.42 1.55 10.75
CA GLU A 229 13.85 0.16 10.89
C GLU A 229 12.70 -0.78 11.29
N ARG A 230 11.78 -0.33 12.14
CA ARG A 230 10.73 -1.18 12.71
C ARG A 230 9.47 -1.27 11.85
N PHE A 231 9.17 -0.27 11.01
CA PHE A 231 7.85 -0.18 10.35
C PHE A 231 7.89 0.09 8.85
N MET A 232 8.96 0.65 8.30
CA MET A 232 8.87 1.29 6.98
C MET A 232 9.29 0.39 5.82
N GLU A 233 10.12 -0.63 6.07
CA GLU A 233 10.48 -1.60 5.04
C GLU A 233 9.33 -2.54 4.72
N ILE A 234 9.07 -2.77 3.42
CA ILE A 234 7.99 -3.66 2.94
C ILE A 234 8.21 -5.14 3.29
N SER A 235 9.45 -5.51 3.60
CA SER A 235 9.84 -6.85 4.04
C SER A 235 9.29 -7.18 5.43
N ILE A 236 9.02 -6.15 6.24
CA ILE A 236 8.53 -6.29 7.60
C ILE A 236 7.07 -6.71 7.55
N SER A 237 6.79 -7.85 8.17
CA SER A 237 5.46 -8.41 8.25
C SER A 237 5.17 -8.79 9.70
N MET A 238 4.17 -8.13 10.27
CA MET A 238 3.72 -8.38 11.64
C MET A 238 2.20 -8.19 11.76
N PRO A 239 1.54 -8.89 12.70
CA PRO A 239 0.16 -8.61 13.06
C PRO A 239 -0.04 -7.17 13.53
N LEU A 240 -1.26 -6.65 13.36
CA LEU A 240 -1.56 -5.26 13.70
C LEU A 240 -1.36 -4.96 15.19
N GLU A 241 -1.80 -5.87 16.06
CA GLU A 241 -1.71 -5.72 17.51
C GLU A 241 -0.25 -5.61 17.96
N GLU A 242 0.61 -6.46 17.41
CA GLU A 242 2.06 -6.40 17.62
C GLU A 242 2.66 -5.09 17.11
N ALA A 243 2.21 -4.60 15.94
CA ALA A 243 2.66 -3.30 15.42
C ALA A 243 2.25 -2.13 16.32
N LEU A 244 1.05 -2.16 16.87
CA LEU A 244 0.57 -1.13 17.80
C LEU A 244 1.35 -1.17 19.13
N ASP A 245 1.63 -2.36 19.65
CA ASP A 245 2.43 -2.53 20.87
C ASP A 245 3.88 -2.09 20.65
N LEU A 246 4.48 -2.46 19.51
CA LEU A 246 5.80 -1.99 19.12
C LEU A 246 5.82 -0.47 18.93
N GLY A 247 4.73 0.13 18.46
CA GLY A 247 4.57 1.58 18.37
C GLY A 247 4.67 2.24 19.75
N TRP A 248 3.98 1.68 20.75
CA TRP A 248 4.03 2.19 22.13
C TRP A 248 5.41 2.02 22.75
N GLN A 249 6.05 0.87 22.51
CA GLN A 249 7.41 0.61 22.95
C GLN A 249 8.40 1.61 22.32
N THR A 250 8.31 1.85 21.01
CA THR A 250 9.17 2.79 20.30
C THR A 250 9.00 4.22 20.82
N LEU A 251 7.76 4.63 21.13
CA LEU A 251 7.51 5.92 21.76
C LEU A 251 8.10 6.00 23.18
N ALA A 252 7.97 4.96 23.98
CA ALA A 252 8.51 4.92 25.35
C ALA A 252 10.05 4.87 25.42
N GLU A 253 10.71 4.34 24.39
CA GLU A 253 12.18 4.34 24.27
C GLU A 253 12.77 5.73 23.95
N CYS A 254 11.93 6.68 23.52
CA CYS A 254 12.34 8.00 23.05
C CYS A 254 11.73 9.17 23.84
N PHE A 255 10.51 9.01 24.36
CA PHE A 255 9.74 10.10 24.96
C PHE A 255 9.10 9.72 26.29
N LYS A 256 8.79 10.73 27.11
CA LYS A 256 8.02 10.57 28.35
C LYS A 256 6.52 10.62 28.06
N GLU A 257 5.73 10.04 28.98
CA GLU A 257 4.26 10.00 28.92
C GLU A 257 3.62 11.38 28.65
N GLU A 258 4.14 12.42 29.33
CA GLU A 258 3.65 13.80 29.25
C GLU A 258 3.85 14.44 27.88
N GLU A 259 4.81 13.95 27.09
CA GLU A 259 5.19 14.52 25.78
C GLU A 259 4.32 14.00 24.63
N LEU A 260 3.56 12.92 24.84
CA LEU A 260 2.84 12.24 23.76
C LEU A 260 1.57 12.98 23.28
N LEU A 261 1.03 13.90 24.09
CA LEU A 261 -0.23 14.61 23.81
C LEU A 261 -1.39 13.67 23.45
N MET A 262 -1.50 12.54 24.16
CA MET A 262 -2.58 11.56 23.99
C MET A 262 -3.54 11.57 25.19
N ARG A 263 -4.71 10.93 25.03
CA ARG A 263 -5.64 10.75 26.15
C ARG A 263 -5.01 9.92 27.26
N GLN A 264 -5.12 10.40 28.50
CA GLN A 264 -4.49 9.77 29.67
C GLN A 264 -4.90 8.30 29.86
N ASN A 265 -6.17 7.97 29.60
CA ASN A 265 -6.67 6.61 29.72
C ASN A 265 -5.96 5.61 28.78
N LEU A 266 -5.45 6.06 27.63
CA LEU A 266 -4.68 5.21 26.72
C LEU A 266 -3.23 5.08 27.19
N ILE A 267 -2.63 6.18 27.63
CA ILE A 267 -1.28 6.19 28.18
C ILE A 267 -1.21 5.23 29.38
N ASP A 268 -2.13 5.36 30.33
CA ASP A 268 -2.18 4.51 31.53
C ASP A 268 -2.33 3.01 31.21
N LYS A 269 -2.95 2.69 30.07
CA LYS A 269 -3.26 1.32 29.66
C LYS A 269 -2.17 0.67 28.82
N TYR A 270 -1.55 1.43 27.91
CA TYR A 270 -0.66 0.87 26.88
C TYR A 270 0.78 1.37 26.98
N PHE A 271 1.06 2.49 27.65
CA PHE A 271 2.43 2.99 27.74
C PHE A 271 3.26 2.04 28.62
N PRO A 272 4.37 1.48 28.11
CA PRO A 272 5.21 0.58 28.87
C PRO A 272 5.87 1.35 30.03
N ARG A 273 5.37 1.13 31.24
CA ARG A 273 6.08 1.56 32.44
C ARG A 273 7.28 0.65 32.57
N GLN A 274 8.49 1.19 32.48
CA GLN A 274 9.70 0.43 32.76
C GLN A 274 9.52 -0.29 34.09
N THR A 275 9.29 -1.60 34.06
CA THR A 275 9.54 -2.43 35.22
C THR A 275 11.02 -2.27 35.48
N ALA A 276 11.36 -1.50 36.52
CA ALA A 276 12.70 -1.46 37.06
C ALA A 276 13.12 -2.92 37.26
N THR A 277 13.96 -3.42 36.37
CA THR A 277 14.68 -4.65 36.59
C THR A 277 15.56 -4.38 37.79
N GLU A 278 15.12 -4.89 38.94
CA GLU A 278 15.91 -5.01 40.15
C GLU A 278 17.19 -5.77 39.78
N ASN A 279 18.28 -5.02 39.58
CA ASN A 279 19.61 -5.58 39.63
C ASN A 279 19.90 -5.85 41.12
N VAL A 280 19.73 -7.12 41.52
CA VAL A 280 20.30 -7.70 42.74
C VAL A 280 21.69 -8.23 42.41
#